data_AF-A0AB34JWF8-F1
#
_entry.id   AF-A0AB34JWF8-F1
#
_cell.length_a   1.000
_cell.length_b   1.000
_cell.length_c   1.000
_cell.angle_alpha   90.00
_cell.angle_beta   90.00
_cell.angle_gamma   90.00
#
_symmetry.space_group_name_H-M   'P 1'
#
loop_
_entity.id
_entity.type
_entity.pdbx_description
1 polymer ?
#
loop_
_entity_poly.entity_id
_entity_poly.type
_entity_poly.pdbx_seq_one_letter_code
_entity_poly.pdbx_strand_id
1 'polypeptide(L)'
;MATEEGTRVIEEALHALRLEAAPTQFMDSLRGRISDLGEGCPSLTAVLALTESNEPFLSDDGFASNALFARQWPPSLQLEEVMDAFIQLTTAAHAKDPRLQKRADKLTRKTGEAEFWRRYFGNVYDVLFRMAPTAEEQLFRHLSSLPPPRPPEERVFERASKLRDKGMLPRADILHFLSRCRQIVLDRSTIDTLTRLYTSKGAEWDKECNQTLMSIQLEFMESLGIARAFGISQIFPAALERRFGNQDREVMQAVGMFMGACNNVYQLVAQQHAVTPSADPKKRRYKPAGSLQASGEVDAALLLEIVEGLDAEVNTAESRAKLIESFQKEPPVNGRLLYTRWQREYLESKGVEHEFGMKAVYMIPQRKQKACGAGGEAKEMLEKVEAAFLKMKKMAEAFVESAMIEASRPPEVPVELRRFAPAKGELQTEGDFSREKALEFLTGVKDVLMSEESIKLVAKCPGEGQEFMKHAGMLAITWQREYLEHVGVQQDFGCQALNRVPGRFSKDQEVLLAFQDFQKACMYCVQKARISKEVEEAQRKASEKEARKQIASDGASATEIS
;
A
#
# COMPACT_ATOMS: atom_id res chain seq x y z
N MET A 1 -22.88 2.81 -22.00
CA MET A 1 -23.64 3.98 -22.49
C MET A 1 -24.50 4.47 -21.34
N ALA A 2 -24.27 5.67 -20.82
CA ALA A 2 -25.16 6.23 -19.81
C ALA A 2 -26.52 6.51 -20.47
N THR A 3 -27.61 6.04 -19.88
CA THR A 3 -28.96 6.40 -20.32
C THR A 3 -29.17 7.90 -20.10
N GLU A 4 -30.00 8.57 -20.91
CA GLU A 4 -30.33 10.00 -20.71
C GLU A 4 -30.77 10.29 -19.27
N GLU A 5 -31.47 9.35 -18.65
CA GLU A 5 -31.87 9.39 -17.24
C GLU A 5 -30.67 9.35 -16.27
N GLY A 6 -29.63 8.56 -16.57
CA GLY A 6 -28.41 8.51 -15.78
C GLY A 6 -27.62 9.81 -15.86
N THR A 7 -27.54 10.40 -17.04
CA THR A 7 -26.91 11.72 -17.24
C THR A 7 -27.69 12.80 -16.48
N ARG A 8 -29.03 12.81 -16.58
CA ARG A 8 -29.88 13.78 -15.85
C ARG A 8 -29.74 13.66 -14.33
N VAL A 9 -29.74 12.44 -13.78
CA VAL A 9 -29.59 12.24 -12.32
C VAL A 9 -28.19 12.64 -11.84
N ILE A 10 -27.15 12.41 -12.64
CA ILE A 10 -25.80 12.89 -12.33
C ILE A 10 -25.76 14.42 -12.38
N GLU A 11 -26.38 15.05 -13.38
CA GLU A 11 -26.50 16.50 -13.50
C GLU A 11 -27.31 17.11 -12.34
N GLU A 12 -28.42 16.50 -11.93
CA GLU A 12 -29.25 16.93 -10.81
C GLU A 12 -28.55 16.72 -9.46
N ALA A 13 -27.83 15.60 -9.26
CA ALA A 13 -27.04 15.36 -8.05
C ALA A 13 -25.84 16.31 -7.96
N LEU A 14 -25.20 16.62 -9.10
CA LEU A 14 -24.17 17.65 -9.19
C LEU A 14 -24.75 19.05 -8.95
N HIS A 15 -25.94 19.35 -9.45
CA HIS A 15 -26.67 20.60 -9.22
C HIS A 15 -27.17 20.74 -7.77
N ALA A 16 -27.48 19.63 -7.09
CA ALA A 16 -27.80 19.61 -5.67
C ALA A 16 -26.55 19.78 -4.78
N LEU A 17 -25.38 19.37 -5.26
CA LEU A 17 -24.08 19.55 -4.60
C LEU A 17 -23.38 20.88 -5.00
N ARG A 18 -23.84 21.55 -6.05
CA ARG A 18 -23.35 22.84 -6.53
C ARG A 18 -24.53 23.76 -6.86
N LEU A 19 -24.69 24.82 -6.06
CA LEU A 19 -25.05 26.12 -6.63
C LEU A 19 -24.14 26.32 -7.84
N GLU A 20 -24.68 26.60 -9.03
CA GLU A 20 -23.87 27.10 -10.13
C GLU A 20 -23.11 28.31 -9.61
N ALA A 21 -21.84 28.11 -9.24
CA ALA A 21 -21.01 29.19 -8.77
C ALA A 21 -20.96 30.15 -9.95
N ALA A 22 -21.45 31.38 -9.75
CA ALA A 22 -21.35 32.40 -10.77
C ALA A 22 -19.89 32.46 -11.25
N PRO A 23 -19.59 32.70 -12.53
CA PRO A 23 -18.22 32.74 -13.04
C PRO A 23 -17.25 33.55 -12.15
N THR A 24 -17.75 34.63 -11.51
CA THR A 24 -17.08 35.40 -10.46
C THR A 24 -16.58 34.55 -9.28
N GLN A 25 -17.43 33.70 -8.70
CA GLN A 25 -17.08 32.81 -7.59
C GLN A 25 -16.05 31.74 -8.00
N PHE A 26 -16.17 31.23 -9.24
CA PHE A 26 -15.19 30.32 -9.79
C PHE A 26 -13.81 30.99 -9.89
N MET A 27 -13.74 32.21 -10.43
CA MET A 27 -12.51 33.00 -10.52
C MET A 27 -11.92 33.31 -9.13
N ASP A 28 -12.76 33.67 -8.15
CA ASP A 28 -12.35 33.92 -6.78
C ASP A 28 -11.72 32.68 -6.12
N SER A 29 -12.29 31.50 -6.39
CA SER A 29 -11.78 30.21 -5.91
C SER A 29 -10.42 29.87 -6.54
N LEU A 30 -10.30 30.05 -7.87
CA LEU A 30 -9.04 29.85 -8.58
C LEU A 30 -7.95 30.83 -8.08
N ARG A 31 -8.33 32.09 -7.87
CA ARG A 31 -7.46 33.14 -7.31
C ARG A 31 -6.96 32.74 -5.92
N GLY A 32 -7.85 32.28 -5.03
CA GLY A 32 -7.48 31.82 -3.68
C GLY A 32 -6.40 30.76 -3.74
N ARG A 33 -6.60 29.72 -4.58
CA ARG A 33 -5.61 28.65 -4.75
C ARG A 33 -4.28 29.13 -5.31
N ILE A 34 -4.28 30.05 -6.28
CA ILE A 34 -3.04 30.63 -6.81
C ILE A 34 -2.31 31.39 -5.72
N SER A 35 -3.02 32.21 -4.93
CA SER A 35 -2.42 32.98 -3.82
C SER A 35 -1.78 32.09 -2.76
N ASP A 36 -2.42 30.95 -2.44
CA ASP A 36 -1.97 29.99 -1.43
C ASP A 36 -0.74 29.17 -1.86
N LEU A 37 -0.28 29.28 -3.12
CA LEU A 37 0.93 28.61 -3.58
C LEU A 37 2.19 29.18 -2.88
N GLY A 38 2.71 28.43 -1.91
CA GLY A 38 3.98 28.74 -1.25
C GLY A 38 5.21 28.45 -2.13
N GLU A 39 6.33 29.11 -1.82
CA GLU A 39 7.62 28.80 -2.43
C GLU A 39 8.00 27.32 -2.21
N GLY A 40 8.53 26.66 -3.23
CA GLY A 40 8.88 25.24 -3.18
C GLY A 40 7.71 24.25 -3.37
N CYS A 41 6.47 24.73 -3.51
CA CYS A 41 5.34 23.88 -3.84
C CYS A 41 5.48 23.27 -5.25
N PRO A 42 5.33 21.94 -5.44
CA PRO A 42 5.35 21.32 -6.76
C PRO A 42 4.31 21.91 -7.72
N SER A 43 3.13 22.27 -7.23
CA SER A 43 2.08 22.92 -8.03
C SER A 43 2.49 24.31 -8.51
N LEU A 44 3.23 25.07 -7.68
CA LEU A 44 3.79 26.36 -8.11
C LEU A 44 4.82 26.15 -9.22
N THR A 45 5.70 25.16 -9.07
CA THR A 45 6.70 24.82 -10.10
C THR A 45 6.03 24.45 -11.43
N ALA A 46 4.95 23.66 -11.38
CA ALA A 46 4.19 23.30 -12.57
C ALA A 46 3.45 24.50 -13.19
N VAL A 47 2.87 25.40 -12.39
CA VAL A 47 2.27 26.65 -12.90
C VAL A 47 3.32 27.54 -13.57
N LEU A 48 4.51 27.67 -12.96
CA LEU A 48 5.63 28.44 -13.53
C LEU A 48 6.16 27.81 -14.83
N ALA A 49 6.09 26.50 -14.99
CA ALA A 49 6.49 25.82 -16.22
C ALA A 49 5.55 26.17 -17.41
N LEU A 50 4.28 26.49 -17.16
CA LEU A 50 3.33 26.88 -18.22
C LEU A 50 3.79 28.14 -18.96
N THR A 51 4.49 29.05 -18.28
CA THR A 51 5.00 30.29 -18.89
C THR A 51 6.39 30.13 -19.50
N GLU A 52 6.96 28.91 -19.54
CA GLU A 52 8.24 28.61 -20.18
C GLU A 52 8.09 28.30 -21.67
N SER A 53 6.94 27.82 -22.12
CA SER A 53 6.63 27.57 -23.54
C SER A 53 5.42 28.39 -24.02
N ASN A 54 5.29 28.59 -25.33
CA ASN A 54 4.11 29.29 -25.90
C ASN A 54 2.90 28.36 -26.04
N GLU A 55 3.12 27.05 -25.92
CA GLU A 55 2.13 26.02 -26.24
C GLU A 55 0.85 26.11 -25.39
N PRO A 56 0.90 26.31 -24.05
CA PRO A 56 -0.30 26.45 -23.21
C PRO A 56 -1.20 27.63 -23.58
N PHE A 57 -0.69 28.61 -24.33
CA PHE A 57 -1.43 29.80 -24.75
C PHE A 57 -1.97 29.67 -26.18
N LEU A 58 -1.40 28.78 -26.99
CA LEU A 58 -1.68 28.69 -28.42
C LEU A 58 -2.44 27.41 -28.80
N SER A 59 -2.29 26.31 -28.06
CA SER A 59 -2.99 25.05 -28.31
C SER A 59 -4.35 24.99 -27.61
N ASP A 60 -5.32 24.37 -28.28
CA ASP A 60 -6.63 24.03 -27.73
C ASP A 60 -6.62 22.73 -26.91
N ASP A 61 -5.57 21.91 -27.06
CA ASP A 61 -5.51 20.53 -26.51
C ASP A 61 -5.53 20.49 -24.97
N GLY A 62 -4.99 21.53 -24.32
CA GLY A 62 -4.94 21.62 -22.86
C GLY A 62 -6.30 21.88 -22.22
N PHE A 63 -6.96 22.98 -22.59
CA PHE A 63 -8.17 23.45 -21.89
C PHE A 63 -9.48 22.88 -22.43
N ALA A 64 -9.56 22.52 -23.73
CA ALA A 64 -10.77 21.93 -24.30
C ALA A 64 -11.09 20.56 -23.68
N SER A 65 -10.09 19.92 -23.06
CA SER A 65 -10.24 18.63 -22.38
C SER A 65 -10.95 18.73 -21.02
N ASN A 66 -11.03 19.92 -20.40
CA ASN A 66 -11.64 20.09 -19.08
C ASN A 66 -13.07 20.64 -19.15
N ALA A 67 -14.04 19.72 -19.21
CA ALA A 67 -15.47 20.04 -19.29
C ALA A 67 -15.99 20.92 -18.13
N LEU A 68 -15.40 20.80 -16.94
CA LEU A 68 -15.81 21.63 -15.80
C LEU A 68 -15.33 23.07 -15.95
N PHE A 69 -14.06 23.28 -16.31
CA PHE A 69 -13.53 24.61 -16.60
C PHE A 69 -14.33 25.28 -17.72
N ALA A 70 -14.55 24.56 -18.83
CA ALA A 70 -15.30 25.07 -19.97
C ALA A 70 -16.75 25.46 -19.62
N ARG A 71 -17.39 24.76 -18.67
CA ARG A 71 -18.72 25.12 -18.17
C ARG A 71 -18.70 26.37 -17.28
N GLN A 72 -17.65 26.55 -16.48
CA GLN A 72 -17.53 27.68 -15.54
C GLN A 72 -17.01 28.97 -16.21
N TRP A 73 -16.24 28.83 -17.30
CA TRP A 73 -15.71 29.93 -18.09
C TRP A 73 -15.98 29.71 -19.59
N PRO A 74 -17.25 29.73 -20.02
CA PRO A 74 -17.62 29.39 -21.39
C PRO A 74 -17.05 30.38 -22.40
N PRO A 75 -16.90 29.97 -23.69
CA PRO A 75 -16.47 30.83 -24.78
C PRO A 75 -17.23 32.16 -24.89
N SER A 76 -18.52 32.13 -24.54
CA SER A 76 -19.44 33.26 -24.61
C SER A 76 -19.32 34.26 -23.45
N LEU A 77 -18.61 33.93 -22.37
CA LEU A 77 -18.46 34.82 -21.21
C LEU A 77 -17.62 36.04 -21.61
N GLN A 78 -18.22 37.23 -21.52
CA GLN A 78 -17.53 38.50 -21.73
C GLN A 78 -16.75 38.88 -20.47
N LEU A 79 -15.50 39.31 -20.61
CA LEU A 79 -14.66 39.65 -19.45
C LEU A 79 -15.24 40.82 -18.65
N GLU A 80 -15.98 41.71 -19.31
CA GLU A 80 -16.66 42.86 -18.74
C GLU A 80 -17.68 42.45 -17.66
N GLU A 81 -18.32 41.28 -17.81
CA GLU A 81 -19.30 40.76 -16.84
C GLU A 81 -18.66 40.31 -15.53
N VAL A 82 -17.35 40.05 -15.54
CA VAL A 82 -16.57 39.47 -14.43
C VAL A 82 -15.29 40.25 -14.13
N MET A 83 -15.21 41.50 -14.60
CA MET A 83 -13.98 42.28 -14.69
C MET A 83 -13.24 42.38 -13.35
N ASP A 84 -13.95 42.61 -12.25
CA ASP A 84 -13.33 42.74 -10.92
C ASP A 84 -12.66 41.43 -10.47
N ALA A 85 -13.37 40.30 -10.59
CA ALA A 85 -12.81 39.00 -10.24
C ALA A 85 -11.67 38.59 -11.18
N PHE A 86 -11.80 38.94 -12.47
CA PHE A 86 -10.78 38.71 -13.47
C PHE A 86 -9.49 39.51 -13.20
N ILE A 87 -9.59 40.80 -12.86
CA ILE A 87 -8.43 41.64 -12.48
C ILE A 87 -7.74 41.06 -11.25
N GLN A 88 -8.50 40.63 -10.25
CA GLN A 88 -7.92 40.04 -9.04
C GLN A 88 -7.24 38.70 -9.31
N LEU A 89 -7.84 37.86 -10.16
CA LEU A 89 -7.27 36.59 -10.58
C LEU A 89 -5.95 36.77 -11.36
N THR A 90 -5.93 37.68 -12.34
CA THR A 90 -4.72 38.01 -13.13
C THR A 90 -3.63 38.62 -12.27
N THR A 91 -3.99 39.49 -11.32
CA THR A 91 -3.05 40.07 -10.34
C THR A 91 -2.40 38.99 -9.49
N ALA A 92 -3.17 38.03 -8.97
CA ALA A 92 -2.64 36.91 -8.21
C ALA A 92 -1.67 36.05 -9.05
N ALA A 93 -2.01 35.79 -10.32
CA ALA A 93 -1.13 35.06 -11.23
C ALA A 93 0.18 35.81 -11.50
N HIS A 94 0.14 37.13 -11.75
CA HIS A 94 1.33 37.95 -11.94
C HIS A 94 2.23 38.01 -10.71
N ALA A 95 1.64 38.05 -9.51
CA ALA A 95 2.41 38.02 -8.27
C ALA A 95 3.22 36.72 -8.12
N LYS A 96 2.72 35.60 -8.65
CA LYS A 96 3.44 34.32 -8.66
C LYS A 96 4.40 34.19 -9.85
N ASP A 97 4.04 34.72 -11.02
CA ASP A 97 4.89 34.67 -12.22
C ASP A 97 5.00 36.03 -12.92
N PRO A 98 6.03 36.82 -12.60
CA PRO A 98 6.28 38.10 -13.26
C PRO A 98 6.55 37.98 -14.78
N ARG A 99 6.93 36.80 -15.28
CA ARG A 99 7.17 36.58 -16.72
C ARG A 99 5.87 36.57 -17.52
N LEU A 100 4.75 36.28 -16.87
CA LEU A 100 3.43 36.17 -17.49
C LEU A 100 2.98 37.48 -18.14
N GLN A 101 3.30 38.64 -17.55
CA GLN A 101 2.96 39.94 -18.15
C GLN A 101 3.60 40.11 -19.54
N LYS A 102 4.90 39.83 -19.66
CA LYS A 102 5.62 39.91 -20.94
C LYS A 102 5.06 38.94 -21.98
N ARG A 103 4.55 37.78 -21.54
CA ARG A 103 3.89 36.79 -22.40
C ARG A 103 2.53 37.31 -22.87
N ALA A 104 1.72 37.84 -21.96
CA ALA A 104 0.43 38.42 -22.25
C ALA A 104 0.57 39.52 -23.31
N ASP A 105 1.47 40.49 -23.11
CA ASP A 105 1.70 41.60 -24.06
C ASP A 105 2.02 41.13 -25.49
N LYS A 106 2.73 40.00 -25.60
CA LYS A 106 3.17 39.42 -26.88
C LYS A 106 2.09 38.56 -27.54
N LEU A 107 1.37 37.75 -26.76
CA LEU A 107 0.50 36.69 -27.28
C LEU A 107 -0.97 37.09 -27.40
N THR A 108 -1.45 38.04 -26.59
CA THR A 108 -2.82 38.57 -26.72
C THR A 108 -3.06 39.20 -28.10
N ARG A 109 -2.02 39.75 -28.73
CA ARG A 109 -2.07 40.24 -30.13
C ARG A 109 -2.38 39.15 -31.16
N LYS A 110 -2.12 37.88 -30.83
CA LYS A 110 -2.34 36.74 -31.73
C LYS A 110 -3.65 36.02 -31.47
N THR A 111 -4.01 35.83 -30.20
CA THR A 111 -5.19 35.03 -29.80
C THR A 111 -6.39 35.86 -29.38
N GLY A 112 -6.21 37.16 -29.13
CA GLY A 112 -7.15 37.97 -28.36
C GLY A 112 -6.92 37.80 -26.85
N GLU A 113 -7.30 38.81 -26.08
CA GLU A 113 -7.07 38.85 -24.63
C GLU A 113 -7.92 37.83 -23.87
N ALA A 114 -9.23 37.79 -24.13
CA ALA A 114 -10.13 36.83 -23.48
C ALA A 114 -9.70 35.37 -23.68
N GLU A 115 -9.31 35.03 -24.92
CA GLU A 115 -8.90 33.67 -25.26
C GLU A 115 -7.52 33.32 -24.70
N PHE A 116 -6.57 34.28 -24.70
CA PHE A 116 -5.27 34.11 -24.04
C PHE A 116 -5.45 33.72 -22.56
N TRP A 117 -6.27 34.47 -21.84
CA TRP A 117 -6.48 34.25 -20.41
C TRP A 117 -7.29 33.00 -20.12
N ARG A 118 -8.31 32.70 -20.94
CA ARG A 118 -9.08 31.45 -20.83
C ARG A 118 -8.17 30.23 -20.97
N ARG A 119 -7.28 30.23 -21.97
CA ARG A 119 -6.30 29.16 -22.20
C ARG A 119 -5.31 29.01 -21.07
N TYR A 120 -4.73 30.13 -20.62
CA TYR A 120 -3.80 30.13 -19.51
C TYR A 120 -4.46 29.60 -18.23
N PHE A 121 -5.61 30.15 -17.84
CA PHE A 121 -6.30 29.71 -16.63
C PHE A 121 -6.90 28.32 -16.74
N GLY A 122 -7.22 27.83 -17.94
CA GLY A 122 -7.59 26.43 -18.16
C GLY A 122 -6.43 25.48 -17.84
N ASN A 123 -5.22 25.81 -18.28
CA ASN A 123 -4.02 25.03 -17.94
C ASN A 123 -3.63 25.17 -16.46
N VAL A 124 -3.74 26.37 -15.88
CA VAL A 124 -3.52 26.57 -14.43
C VAL A 124 -4.55 25.79 -13.62
N TYR A 125 -5.82 25.80 -14.02
CA TYR A 125 -6.86 24.97 -13.42
C TYR A 125 -6.48 23.50 -13.51
N ASP A 126 -6.05 23.02 -14.68
CA ASP A 126 -5.56 21.65 -14.82
C ASP A 126 -4.37 21.35 -13.90
N VAL A 127 -3.39 22.23 -13.74
CA VAL A 127 -2.28 22.00 -12.80
C VAL A 127 -2.76 21.96 -11.35
N LEU A 128 -3.58 22.94 -10.94
CA LEU A 128 -4.02 23.09 -9.54
C LEU A 128 -5.08 22.07 -9.13
N PHE A 129 -5.80 21.51 -10.09
CA PHE A 129 -6.92 20.60 -9.83
C PHE A 129 -6.68 19.18 -10.39
N ARG A 130 -5.71 18.93 -11.28
CA ARG A 130 -5.25 17.56 -11.60
C ARG A 130 -4.31 16.99 -10.55
N MET A 131 -3.57 17.81 -9.79
CA MET A 131 -2.69 17.29 -8.74
C MET A 131 -3.45 16.61 -7.59
N ALA A 132 -4.72 16.96 -7.39
CA ALA A 132 -5.70 16.12 -6.71
C ALA A 132 -7.11 16.54 -7.17
N PRO A 133 -7.90 15.68 -7.83
CA PRO A 133 -9.26 16.02 -8.22
C PRO A 133 -10.07 16.44 -6.99
N THR A 134 -10.90 17.48 -7.13
CA THR A 134 -11.83 17.91 -6.07
C THR A 134 -12.73 16.75 -5.64
N ALA A 135 -13.30 16.83 -4.45
CA ALA A 135 -14.29 15.88 -3.98
C ALA A 135 -15.44 15.70 -5.00
N GLU A 136 -15.88 16.79 -5.61
CA GLU A 136 -16.92 16.78 -6.64
C GLU A 136 -16.48 16.12 -7.95
N GLU A 137 -15.25 16.37 -8.41
CA GLU A 137 -14.68 15.70 -9.60
C GLU A 137 -14.46 14.22 -9.37
N GLN A 138 -13.98 13.84 -8.18
CA GLN A 138 -13.85 12.45 -7.79
C GLN A 138 -15.22 11.79 -7.79
N LEU A 139 -16.23 12.42 -7.18
CA LEU A 139 -17.59 11.92 -7.19
C LEU A 139 -18.14 11.81 -8.60
N PHE A 140 -17.96 12.81 -9.45
CA PHE A 140 -18.41 12.76 -10.85
C PHE A 140 -17.77 11.59 -11.60
N ARG A 141 -16.44 11.44 -11.50
CA ARG A 141 -15.73 10.31 -12.11
C ARG A 141 -16.27 8.98 -11.61
N HIS A 142 -16.51 8.84 -10.30
CA HIS A 142 -17.09 7.63 -9.71
C HIS A 142 -18.51 7.36 -10.24
N LEU A 143 -19.35 8.39 -10.31
CA LEU A 143 -20.73 8.30 -10.82
C LEU A 143 -20.76 7.90 -12.30
N SER A 144 -19.89 8.49 -13.12
CA SER A 144 -19.75 8.15 -14.54
C SER A 144 -19.17 6.75 -14.77
N SER A 145 -18.40 6.22 -13.81
CA SER A 145 -17.81 4.88 -13.87
C SER A 145 -18.61 3.80 -13.14
N LEU A 146 -19.82 4.10 -12.65
CA LEU A 146 -20.62 3.09 -11.96
C LEU A 146 -20.94 1.93 -12.92
N PRO A 147 -20.78 0.67 -12.47
CA PRO A 147 -21.17 -0.46 -13.28
C PRO A 147 -22.70 -0.45 -13.52
N PRO A 148 -23.16 -0.87 -14.71
CA PRO A 148 -24.58 -0.97 -14.99
C PRO A 148 -25.26 -1.99 -14.04
N PRO A 149 -26.59 -1.91 -13.84
CA PRO A 149 -27.30 -2.96 -13.13
C PRO A 149 -27.12 -4.32 -13.78
N ARG A 150 -26.75 -5.33 -12.99
CA ARG A 150 -26.71 -6.71 -13.47
C ARG A 150 -28.14 -7.22 -13.77
N PRO A 151 -28.28 -8.17 -14.72
CA PRO A 151 -29.56 -8.83 -14.99
C PRO A 151 -30.19 -9.37 -13.70
N PRO A 152 -31.52 -9.33 -13.55
CA PRO A 152 -32.21 -9.77 -12.32
C PRO A 152 -31.78 -11.15 -11.79
N GLU A 153 -31.56 -12.10 -12.70
CA GLU A 153 -31.11 -13.47 -12.43
C GLU A 153 -29.68 -13.58 -11.89
N GLU A 154 -28.85 -12.55 -12.09
CA GLU A 154 -27.47 -12.49 -11.61
C GLU A 154 -27.31 -11.65 -10.33
N ARG A 155 -28.37 -10.96 -9.90
CA ARG A 155 -28.31 -10.08 -8.73
C ARG A 155 -28.18 -10.88 -7.45
N VAL A 156 -27.36 -10.38 -6.53
CA VAL A 156 -27.25 -10.92 -5.17
C VAL A 156 -28.38 -10.38 -4.28
N PHE A 157 -28.85 -9.16 -4.57
CA PHE A 157 -29.94 -8.54 -3.84
C PHE A 157 -31.06 -8.10 -4.78
N GLU A 158 -32.30 -8.50 -4.45
CA GLU A 158 -33.50 -8.06 -5.15
C GLU A 158 -33.65 -6.54 -5.07
N ARG A 159 -34.06 -5.93 -6.19
CA ARG A 159 -34.28 -4.49 -6.27
C ARG A 159 -35.57 -4.13 -5.53
N ALA A 160 -35.56 -3.09 -4.70
CA ALA A 160 -36.80 -2.57 -4.14
C ALA A 160 -37.72 -2.02 -5.24
N SER A 161 -39.03 -2.15 -5.04
CA SER A 161 -40.04 -1.69 -5.99
C SER A 161 -40.04 -0.17 -6.21
N LYS A 162 -39.57 0.60 -5.22
CA LYS A 162 -39.44 2.05 -5.27
C LYS A 162 -38.04 2.47 -4.80
N LEU A 163 -37.39 3.31 -5.59
CA LEU A 163 -36.10 3.89 -5.24
C LEU A 163 -36.25 5.36 -4.85
N ARG A 164 -35.59 5.75 -3.78
CA ARG A 164 -35.38 7.14 -3.37
C ARG A 164 -34.20 7.69 -4.15
N ASP A 165 -34.44 8.77 -4.86
CA ASP A 165 -33.49 9.48 -5.73
C ASP A 165 -33.24 10.92 -5.26
N LYS A 166 -33.90 11.35 -4.18
CA LYS A 166 -33.87 12.72 -3.68
C LYS A 166 -33.97 12.82 -2.15
N GLY A 167 -33.64 14.00 -1.64
CA GLY A 167 -33.61 14.33 -0.22
C GLY A 167 -32.29 13.95 0.44
N MET A 168 -32.26 13.84 1.76
CA MET A 168 -31.09 13.36 2.50
C MET A 168 -31.31 11.90 2.93
N LEU A 169 -30.26 11.07 2.83
CA LEU A 169 -30.32 9.75 3.44
C LEU A 169 -30.37 9.87 4.98
N PRO A 170 -31.32 9.21 5.66
CA PRO A 170 -31.30 9.07 7.11
C PRO A 170 -29.98 8.52 7.60
N ARG A 171 -29.51 9.02 8.75
CA ARG A 171 -28.29 8.52 9.42
C ARG A 171 -28.31 7.00 9.62
N ALA A 172 -29.46 6.46 10.03
CA ALA A 172 -29.66 5.03 10.23
C ALA A 172 -29.44 4.22 8.94
N ASP A 173 -29.93 4.72 7.80
CA ASP A 173 -29.77 4.07 6.49
C ASP A 173 -28.28 4.04 6.08
N ILE A 174 -27.54 5.13 6.34
CA ILE A 174 -26.09 5.22 6.06
C ILE A 174 -25.31 4.21 6.91
N LEU A 175 -25.56 4.16 8.22
CA LEU A 175 -24.89 3.22 9.12
C LEU A 175 -25.22 1.76 8.77
N HIS A 176 -26.50 1.48 8.47
CA HIS A 176 -26.93 0.16 8.04
C HIS A 176 -26.23 -0.26 6.75
N PHE A 177 -26.17 0.64 5.76
CA PHE A 177 -25.48 0.42 4.50
C PHE A 177 -23.99 0.10 4.71
N LEU A 178 -23.25 0.97 5.40
CA LEU A 178 -21.80 0.81 5.62
C LEU A 178 -21.47 -0.48 6.38
N SER A 179 -22.23 -0.76 7.45
CA SER A 179 -22.07 -1.97 8.26
C SER A 179 -22.32 -3.24 7.42
N ARG A 180 -23.42 -3.27 6.65
CA ARG A 180 -23.77 -4.44 5.87
C ARG A 180 -22.89 -4.63 4.64
N CYS A 181 -22.49 -3.56 3.95
CA CYS A 181 -21.50 -3.64 2.87
C CYS A 181 -20.15 -4.14 3.36
N ARG A 182 -19.70 -3.72 4.55
CA ARG A 182 -18.52 -4.31 5.18
C ARG A 182 -18.68 -5.82 5.37
N GLN A 183 -19.81 -6.29 5.89
CA GLN A 183 -20.08 -7.72 6.06
C GLN A 183 -20.08 -8.46 4.71
N ILE A 184 -20.70 -7.87 3.68
CA ILE A 184 -20.75 -8.45 2.32
C ILE A 184 -19.36 -8.58 1.71
N VAL A 185 -18.53 -7.54 1.81
CA VAL A 185 -17.15 -7.53 1.29
C VAL A 185 -16.29 -8.61 1.96
N LEU A 186 -16.50 -8.84 3.26
CA LEU A 186 -15.79 -9.86 4.04
C LEU A 186 -16.47 -11.22 4.04
N ASP A 187 -17.61 -11.35 3.36
CA ASP A 187 -18.33 -12.62 3.28
C ASP A 187 -17.53 -13.64 2.47
N ARG A 188 -17.54 -14.90 2.91
CA ARG A 188 -16.76 -15.97 2.27
C ARG A 188 -17.16 -16.16 0.81
N SER A 189 -18.45 -16.07 0.48
CA SER A 189 -18.92 -16.23 -0.90
C SER A 189 -18.42 -15.11 -1.83
N THR A 190 -18.30 -13.89 -1.31
CA THR A 190 -17.70 -12.74 -2.01
C THR A 190 -16.22 -12.98 -2.23
N ILE A 191 -15.46 -13.33 -1.18
CA ILE A 191 -14.01 -13.60 -1.29
C ILE A 191 -13.73 -14.74 -2.27
N ASP A 192 -14.50 -15.83 -2.24
CA ASP A 192 -14.34 -16.95 -3.16
C ASP A 192 -14.65 -16.55 -4.61
N THR A 193 -15.63 -15.66 -4.80
CA THR A 193 -15.93 -15.09 -6.13
C THR A 193 -14.78 -14.23 -6.65
N LEU A 194 -14.23 -13.35 -5.83
CA LEU A 194 -13.07 -12.52 -6.19
C LEU A 194 -11.81 -13.35 -6.44
N THR A 195 -11.61 -14.43 -5.69
CA THR A 195 -10.48 -15.35 -5.88
C THR A 195 -10.57 -16.08 -7.23
N ARG A 196 -11.78 -16.47 -7.66
CA ARG A 196 -12.01 -17.03 -9.00
C ARG A 196 -11.74 -16.00 -10.11
N LEU A 197 -12.12 -14.74 -9.91
CA LEU A 197 -11.79 -13.66 -10.83
C LEU A 197 -10.28 -13.42 -10.91
N TYR A 198 -9.58 -13.38 -9.77
CA TYR A 198 -8.12 -13.28 -9.71
C TYR A 198 -7.45 -14.35 -10.58
N THR A 199 -7.88 -15.60 -10.40
CA THR A 199 -7.28 -16.76 -11.09
C THR A 199 -7.53 -16.72 -12.61
N SER A 200 -8.71 -16.25 -13.04
CA SER A 200 -9.11 -16.30 -14.45
C SER A 200 -8.65 -15.08 -15.27
N LYS A 201 -8.52 -13.91 -14.64
CA LYS A 201 -8.24 -12.63 -15.33
C LYS A 201 -6.76 -12.21 -15.30
N GLY A 202 -5.94 -12.82 -14.44
CA GLY A 202 -4.51 -12.50 -14.37
C GLY A 202 -4.28 -11.02 -14.07
N ALA A 203 -3.58 -10.30 -14.95
CA ALA A 203 -3.22 -8.89 -14.73
C ALA A 203 -4.41 -7.92 -14.67
N GLU A 204 -5.56 -8.26 -15.27
CA GLU A 204 -6.75 -7.38 -15.30
C GLU A 204 -7.67 -7.56 -14.07
N TRP A 205 -7.32 -8.45 -13.14
CA TRP A 205 -8.19 -8.84 -12.04
C TRP A 205 -8.63 -7.68 -11.15
N ASP A 206 -7.75 -6.71 -10.91
CA ASP A 206 -8.03 -5.60 -9.99
C ASP A 206 -9.23 -4.78 -10.47
N LYS A 207 -9.29 -4.48 -11.77
CA LYS A 207 -10.40 -3.75 -12.37
C LYS A 207 -11.73 -4.53 -12.26
N GLU A 208 -11.70 -5.81 -12.60
CA GLU A 208 -12.89 -6.68 -12.58
C GLU A 208 -13.39 -6.94 -11.15
N CYS A 209 -12.49 -7.12 -10.18
CA CYS A 209 -12.83 -7.26 -8.77
C CYS A 209 -13.43 -5.97 -8.21
N ASN A 210 -12.86 -4.81 -8.51
CA ASN A 210 -13.44 -3.51 -8.15
C ASN A 210 -14.85 -3.35 -8.72
N GLN A 211 -15.05 -3.66 -10.00
CA GLN A 211 -16.37 -3.59 -10.64
C GLN A 211 -17.38 -4.55 -10.04
N THR A 212 -16.95 -5.78 -9.71
CA THR A 212 -17.80 -6.81 -9.10
C THR A 212 -18.23 -6.40 -7.69
N LEU A 213 -17.28 -5.99 -6.84
CA LEU A 213 -17.56 -5.50 -5.49
C LEU A 213 -18.49 -4.29 -5.51
N MET A 214 -18.21 -3.32 -6.37
CA MET A 214 -19.05 -2.14 -6.54
C MET A 214 -20.47 -2.52 -6.98
N SER A 215 -20.61 -3.46 -7.93
CA SER A 215 -21.93 -3.93 -8.39
C SER A 215 -22.75 -4.54 -7.26
N ILE A 216 -22.14 -5.39 -6.41
CA ILE A 216 -22.81 -6.02 -5.27
C ILE A 216 -23.23 -4.95 -4.24
N GLN A 217 -22.37 -3.98 -3.96
CA GLN A 217 -22.68 -2.87 -3.04
C GLN A 217 -23.85 -2.01 -3.55
N LEU A 218 -23.87 -1.71 -4.85
CA LEU A 218 -24.94 -0.95 -5.50
C LEU A 218 -26.27 -1.73 -5.55
N GLU A 219 -26.22 -3.04 -5.72
CA GLU A 219 -27.43 -3.88 -5.61
C GLU A 219 -28.00 -3.88 -4.21
N PHE A 220 -27.14 -3.95 -3.19
CA PHE A 220 -27.57 -3.84 -1.81
C PHE A 220 -28.20 -2.46 -1.54
N MET A 221 -27.60 -1.38 -2.05
CA MET A 221 -28.17 -0.03 -1.98
C MET A 221 -29.58 0.03 -2.60
N GLU A 222 -29.78 -0.57 -3.77
CA GLU A 222 -31.09 -0.64 -4.43
C GLU A 222 -32.09 -1.50 -3.65
N SER A 223 -31.64 -2.55 -2.95
CA SER A 223 -32.50 -3.37 -2.09
C SER A 223 -33.02 -2.60 -0.88
N LEU A 224 -32.29 -1.57 -0.44
CA LEU A 224 -32.73 -0.63 0.60
C LEU A 224 -33.66 0.47 0.06
N GLY A 225 -34.03 0.42 -1.22
CA GLY A 225 -34.85 1.46 -1.86
C GLY A 225 -34.08 2.75 -2.10
N ILE A 226 -32.77 2.70 -2.35
CA ILE A 226 -31.93 3.87 -2.62
C ILE A 226 -31.41 3.76 -4.06
N ALA A 227 -31.60 4.82 -4.87
CA ALA A 227 -31.06 4.87 -6.22
C ALA A 227 -29.53 4.96 -6.20
N ARG A 228 -28.84 4.25 -7.10
CA ARG A 228 -27.36 4.12 -7.13
C ARG A 228 -26.63 5.46 -7.07
N ALA A 229 -26.88 6.33 -8.06
CA ALA A 229 -26.17 7.61 -8.17
C ALA A 229 -26.46 8.53 -6.97
N PHE A 230 -27.73 8.59 -6.57
CA PHE A 230 -28.16 9.33 -5.38
C PHE A 230 -27.46 8.82 -4.12
N GLY A 231 -27.52 7.52 -3.83
CA GLY A 231 -26.91 6.96 -2.64
C GLY A 231 -25.39 7.15 -2.62
N ILE A 232 -24.70 6.90 -3.73
CA ILE A 232 -23.25 7.15 -3.84
C ILE A 232 -22.90 8.62 -3.55
N SER A 233 -23.65 9.59 -4.09
CA SER A 233 -23.43 11.01 -3.80
C SER A 233 -23.59 11.37 -2.31
N GLN A 234 -24.41 10.61 -1.58
CA GLN A 234 -24.70 10.85 -0.16
C GLN A 234 -23.71 10.14 0.77
N ILE A 235 -23.10 9.03 0.34
CA ILE A 235 -22.15 8.24 1.13
C ILE A 235 -20.69 8.43 0.71
N PHE A 236 -20.43 9.24 -0.31
CA PHE A 236 -19.08 9.57 -0.73
C PHE A 236 -18.30 10.18 0.45
N PRO A 237 -17.04 9.81 0.71
CA PRO A 237 -16.32 10.22 1.92
C PRO A 237 -16.36 11.72 2.20
N ALA A 238 -16.15 12.55 1.16
CA ALA A 238 -16.21 14.00 1.30
C ALA A 238 -17.62 14.55 1.60
N ALA A 239 -18.67 13.89 1.10
CA ALA A 239 -20.06 14.25 1.41
C ALA A 239 -20.40 13.90 2.87
N LEU A 240 -19.94 12.75 3.36
CA LEU A 240 -20.09 12.34 4.75
C LEU A 240 -19.30 13.24 5.70
N GLU A 241 -18.05 13.58 5.36
CA GLU A 241 -17.23 14.50 6.14
C GLU A 241 -17.85 15.90 6.20
N ARG A 242 -18.37 16.42 5.08
CA ARG A 242 -19.08 17.72 5.07
C ARG A 242 -20.34 17.69 5.93
N ARG A 243 -21.08 16.58 5.90
CA ARG A 243 -22.37 16.45 6.60
C ARG A 243 -22.22 16.17 8.10
N PHE A 244 -21.27 15.33 8.47
CA PHE A 244 -21.14 14.79 9.83
C PHE A 244 -19.85 15.23 10.51
N GLY A 245 -18.79 15.49 9.75
CA GLY A 245 -17.47 15.93 10.22
C GLY A 245 -16.98 15.15 11.44
N ASN A 246 -16.36 15.88 12.38
CA ASN A 246 -15.92 15.32 13.66
C ASN A 246 -17.04 15.13 14.69
N GLN A 247 -18.29 15.53 14.36
CA GLN A 247 -19.41 15.51 15.30
C GLN A 247 -20.04 14.11 15.43
N ASP A 248 -20.06 13.34 14.34
CA ASP A 248 -20.61 11.98 14.33
C ASP A 248 -19.50 10.92 14.18
N ARG A 249 -18.84 10.63 15.30
CA ARG A 249 -17.74 9.64 15.34
C ARG A 249 -18.19 8.25 14.88
N GLU A 250 -19.45 7.87 15.12
CA GLU A 250 -19.95 6.55 14.74
C GLU A 250 -20.02 6.40 13.21
N VAL A 251 -20.55 7.41 12.51
CA VAL A 251 -20.58 7.39 11.03
C VAL A 251 -19.17 7.36 10.47
N MET A 252 -18.26 8.21 10.94
CA MET A 252 -16.89 8.24 10.44
C MET A 252 -16.11 6.96 10.77
N GLN A 253 -16.37 6.34 11.93
CA GLN A 253 -15.82 5.02 12.27
C GLN A 253 -16.37 3.93 11.34
N ALA A 254 -17.66 3.94 11.02
CA ALA A 254 -18.26 2.99 10.09
C ALA A 254 -17.66 3.13 8.68
N VAL A 255 -17.42 4.37 8.20
CA VAL A 255 -16.71 4.65 6.95
C VAL A 255 -15.31 4.05 6.99
N GLY A 256 -14.53 4.35 8.04
CA GLY A 256 -13.18 3.82 8.20
C GLY A 256 -13.14 2.28 8.22
N MET A 257 -14.07 1.64 8.93
CA MET A 257 -14.19 0.18 8.97
C MET A 257 -14.58 -0.42 7.61
N PHE A 258 -15.47 0.24 6.86
CA PHE A 258 -15.87 -0.20 5.52
C PHE A 258 -14.71 -0.06 4.52
N MET A 259 -14.06 1.11 4.47
CA MET A 259 -12.89 1.34 3.60
C MET A 259 -11.73 0.39 3.94
N GLY A 260 -11.50 0.15 5.23
CA GLY A 260 -10.54 -0.84 5.69
C GLY A 260 -10.88 -2.25 5.21
N ALA A 261 -12.16 -2.65 5.23
CA ALA A 261 -12.60 -3.93 4.70
C ALA A 261 -12.40 -4.04 3.17
N CYS A 262 -12.72 -2.99 2.42
CA CYS A 262 -12.47 -2.93 0.97
C CYS A 262 -10.98 -3.02 0.63
N ASN A 263 -10.09 -2.43 1.43
CA ASN A 263 -8.65 -2.57 1.20
C ASN A 263 -8.15 -3.98 1.60
N ASN A 264 -8.67 -4.51 2.71
CA ASN A 264 -8.27 -5.81 3.22
C ASN A 264 -8.73 -6.97 2.32
N VAL A 265 -9.87 -6.86 1.64
CA VAL A 265 -10.37 -7.96 0.80
C VAL A 265 -9.42 -8.29 -0.35
N TYR A 266 -8.75 -7.30 -0.95
CA TYR A 266 -7.74 -7.54 -1.99
C TYR A 266 -6.55 -8.32 -1.46
N GLN A 267 -6.08 -7.96 -0.25
CA GLN A 267 -5.02 -8.69 0.42
C GLN A 267 -5.45 -10.11 0.76
N LEU A 268 -6.68 -10.30 1.25
CA LEU A 268 -7.24 -11.61 1.55
C LEU A 268 -7.37 -12.48 0.30
N VAL A 269 -7.84 -11.92 -0.82
CA VAL A 269 -7.95 -12.63 -2.11
C VAL A 269 -6.58 -13.01 -2.64
N ALA A 270 -5.61 -12.09 -2.62
CA ALA A 270 -4.24 -12.38 -3.04
C ALA A 270 -3.58 -13.46 -2.15
N GLN A 271 -3.76 -13.37 -0.82
CA GLN A 271 -3.28 -14.37 0.13
C GLN A 271 -3.96 -15.72 -0.11
N GLN A 272 -5.28 -15.74 -0.29
CA GLN A 272 -6.04 -16.96 -0.54
C GLN A 272 -5.60 -17.63 -1.85
N HIS A 273 -5.44 -16.86 -2.93
CA HIS A 273 -4.90 -17.37 -4.17
C HIS A 273 -3.49 -17.94 -3.99
N ALA A 274 -2.60 -17.20 -3.30
CA ALA A 274 -1.21 -17.64 -3.08
C ALA A 274 -1.11 -18.93 -2.27
N VAL A 275 -2.04 -19.20 -1.35
CA VAL A 275 -2.10 -20.47 -0.60
C VAL A 275 -2.87 -21.57 -1.32
N THR A 276 -3.68 -21.24 -2.34
CA THR A 276 -4.48 -22.24 -3.04
C THR A 276 -3.58 -23.13 -3.89
N PRO A 277 -3.65 -24.47 -3.77
CA PRO A 277 -2.94 -25.39 -4.64
C PRO A 277 -3.19 -25.09 -6.13
N SER A 278 -2.13 -25.07 -6.94
CA SER A 278 -2.28 -24.78 -8.38
C SER A 278 -3.16 -25.83 -9.07
N ALA A 279 -4.01 -25.41 -10.00
CA ALA A 279 -4.79 -26.33 -10.83
C ALA A 279 -3.91 -27.15 -11.80
N ASP A 280 -2.69 -26.68 -12.11
CA ASP A 280 -1.71 -27.40 -12.94
C ASP A 280 -0.89 -28.37 -12.06
N PRO A 281 -1.03 -29.70 -12.23
CA PRO A 281 -0.30 -30.67 -11.43
C PRO A 281 1.22 -30.54 -11.55
N LYS A 282 1.74 -29.99 -12.65
CA LYS A 282 3.19 -29.80 -12.85
C LYS A 282 3.76 -28.66 -12.00
N LYS A 283 2.90 -27.74 -11.58
CA LYS A 283 3.27 -26.61 -10.70
C LYS A 283 3.10 -26.94 -9.21
N ARG A 284 2.61 -28.14 -8.90
CA ARG A 284 2.45 -28.63 -7.53
C ARG A 284 3.68 -29.37 -7.08
N ARG A 285 3.93 -29.33 -5.78
CA ARG A 285 4.91 -30.16 -5.11
C ARG A 285 4.39 -31.59 -4.91
N TYR A 286 3.13 -31.71 -4.49
CA TYR A 286 2.49 -32.99 -4.24
C TYR A 286 1.36 -33.26 -5.23
N LYS A 287 1.35 -34.46 -5.81
CA LYS A 287 0.27 -34.90 -6.70
C LYS A 287 -0.98 -35.18 -5.86
N PRO A 288 -2.16 -34.63 -6.22
CA PRO A 288 -3.39 -34.93 -5.49
C PRO A 288 -3.76 -36.42 -5.62
N ALA A 289 -4.41 -36.96 -4.59
CA ALA A 289 -5.01 -38.29 -4.63
C ALA A 289 -6.14 -38.35 -5.68
N GLY A 290 -6.51 -39.56 -6.11
CA GLY A 290 -7.56 -39.76 -7.11
C GLY A 290 -8.95 -39.32 -6.65
N SER A 291 -9.20 -39.30 -5.34
CA SER A 291 -10.42 -38.82 -4.70
C SER A 291 -10.07 -37.97 -3.48
N LEU A 292 -10.87 -36.93 -3.24
CA LEU A 292 -10.69 -36.00 -2.12
C LEU A 292 -11.93 -36.03 -1.22
N GLN A 293 -11.72 -36.29 0.07
CA GLN A 293 -12.73 -36.11 1.10
C GLN A 293 -12.91 -34.60 1.34
N ALA A 294 -14.09 -34.07 1.03
CA ALA A 294 -14.44 -32.64 1.21
C ALA A 294 -15.46 -32.40 2.34
N SER A 295 -15.93 -33.46 3.01
CA SER A 295 -16.93 -33.39 4.07
C SER A 295 -16.82 -34.56 5.05
N GLY A 296 -17.58 -34.48 6.14
CA GLY A 296 -17.61 -35.51 7.19
C GLY A 296 -16.55 -35.30 8.27
N GLU A 297 -16.16 -36.38 8.93
CA GLU A 297 -15.06 -36.39 9.89
C GLU A 297 -13.81 -37.01 9.24
N VAL A 298 -12.67 -36.33 9.37
CA VAL A 298 -11.38 -36.92 9.03
C VAL A 298 -10.98 -37.87 10.15
N ASP A 299 -10.71 -39.12 9.79
CA ASP A 299 -10.28 -40.17 10.69
C ASP A 299 -9.03 -39.75 11.50
N ALA A 300 -8.97 -40.15 12.78
CA ALA A 300 -7.89 -39.73 13.67
C ALA A 300 -6.53 -40.30 13.27
N ALA A 301 -6.48 -41.53 12.71
CA ALA A 301 -5.24 -42.12 12.21
C ALA A 301 -4.76 -41.39 10.95
N LEU A 302 -5.68 -41.03 10.06
CA LEU A 302 -5.34 -40.20 8.90
C LEU A 302 -4.85 -38.80 9.31
N LEU A 303 -5.47 -38.16 10.32
CA LEU A 303 -4.98 -36.88 10.85
C LEU A 303 -3.58 -37.00 11.45
N LEU A 304 -3.28 -38.08 12.19
CA LEU A 304 -1.95 -38.32 12.72
C LEU A 304 -0.93 -38.47 11.57
N GLU A 305 -1.24 -39.30 10.58
CA GLU A 305 -0.40 -39.52 9.40
C GLU A 305 -0.11 -38.21 8.66
N ILE A 306 -1.14 -37.38 8.45
CA ILE A 306 -1.01 -36.07 7.82
C ILE A 306 -0.06 -35.17 8.62
N VAL A 307 -0.26 -35.06 9.93
CA VAL A 307 0.49 -34.13 10.78
C VAL A 307 1.95 -34.55 10.92
N GLU A 308 2.22 -35.84 11.08
CA GLU A 308 3.59 -36.39 11.12
C GLU A 308 4.27 -36.28 9.75
N GLY A 309 3.52 -36.53 8.67
CA GLY A 309 4.01 -36.42 7.30
C GLY A 309 4.34 -35.00 6.88
N LEU A 310 3.58 -33.99 7.32
CA LEU A 310 3.88 -32.58 7.07
C LEU A 310 5.24 -32.17 7.64
N ASP A 311 5.62 -32.69 8.79
CA ASP A 311 6.95 -32.45 9.37
C ASP A 311 8.05 -33.03 8.47
N ALA A 312 7.94 -34.32 8.12
CA ALA A 312 8.96 -35.03 7.34
C ALA A 312 9.11 -34.49 5.91
N GLU A 313 8.00 -34.21 5.24
CA GLU A 313 7.99 -33.91 3.79
C GLU A 313 8.17 -32.42 3.50
N VAL A 314 7.65 -31.55 4.37
CA VAL A 314 7.71 -30.10 4.18
C VAL A 314 9.00 -29.52 4.77
N ASN A 315 9.58 -30.08 5.83
CA ASN A 315 10.79 -29.53 6.47
C ASN A 315 12.10 -30.11 5.90
N THR A 316 12.17 -30.27 4.57
CA THR A 316 13.40 -30.74 3.88
C THR A 316 14.35 -29.58 3.54
N ALA A 317 15.63 -29.89 3.30
CA ALA A 317 16.61 -28.89 2.86
C ALA A 317 16.19 -28.21 1.53
N GLU A 318 15.59 -28.96 0.61
CA GLU A 318 15.06 -28.44 -0.65
C GLU A 318 13.90 -27.45 -0.41
N SER A 319 12.95 -27.78 0.49
CA SER A 319 11.90 -26.84 0.90
C SER A 319 12.49 -25.57 1.48
N ARG A 320 13.53 -25.71 2.31
CA ARG A 320 14.16 -24.58 2.99
C ARG A 320 14.77 -23.63 1.96
N ALA A 321 15.52 -24.15 0.99
CA ALA A 321 16.09 -23.37 -0.10
C ALA A 321 15.02 -22.64 -0.92
N LYS A 322 13.93 -23.33 -1.32
CA LYS A 322 12.80 -22.72 -2.04
C LYS A 322 12.08 -21.64 -1.22
N LEU A 323 11.96 -21.86 0.09
CA LEU A 323 11.34 -20.91 1.00
C LEU A 323 12.21 -19.64 1.17
N ILE A 324 13.53 -19.81 1.29
CA ILE A 324 14.51 -18.71 1.31
C ILE A 324 14.43 -17.91 0.02
N GLU A 325 14.47 -18.58 -1.14
CA GLU A 325 14.34 -17.94 -2.45
C GLU A 325 13.04 -17.14 -2.56
N SER A 326 11.92 -17.70 -2.06
CA SER A 326 10.63 -17.01 -2.03
C SER A 326 10.64 -15.75 -1.16
N PHE A 327 11.35 -15.76 -0.02
CA PHE A 327 11.50 -14.58 0.84
C PHE A 327 12.44 -13.52 0.25
N GLN A 328 13.39 -13.91 -0.62
CA GLN A 328 14.31 -12.99 -1.28
C GLN A 328 13.68 -12.25 -2.47
N LYS A 329 12.80 -12.94 -3.22
CA LYS A 329 12.19 -12.39 -4.45
C LYS A 329 11.11 -11.33 -4.19
N GLU A 330 10.30 -11.51 -3.14
CA GLU A 330 9.15 -10.67 -2.83
C GLU A 330 8.99 -10.54 -1.29
N PRO A 331 8.31 -9.49 -0.77
CA PRO A 331 8.20 -9.24 0.67
C PRO A 331 7.81 -10.47 1.52
N PRO A 332 8.11 -10.48 2.83
CA PRO A 332 8.11 -11.67 3.69
C PRO A 332 6.76 -12.40 3.84
N VAL A 333 5.68 -11.87 3.28
CA VAL A 333 4.38 -12.53 3.24
C VAL A 333 4.43 -13.79 2.36
N ASN A 334 5.24 -13.82 1.28
CA ASN A 334 5.18 -14.90 0.30
C ASN A 334 5.70 -16.25 0.79
N GLY A 335 6.78 -16.29 1.58
CA GLY A 335 7.28 -17.58 2.07
C GLY A 335 6.28 -18.30 2.98
N ARG A 336 5.59 -17.56 3.85
CA ARG A 336 4.50 -18.12 4.68
C ARG A 336 3.35 -18.67 3.85
N LEU A 337 2.98 -17.94 2.78
CA LEU A 337 1.93 -18.37 1.87
C LEU A 337 2.35 -19.62 1.08
N LEU A 338 3.60 -19.68 0.61
CA LEU A 338 4.18 -20.85 -0.06
C LEU A 338 4.19 -22.09 0.86
N TYR A 339 4.62 -21.92 2.11
CA TYR A 339 4.60 -23.00 3.10
C TYR A 339 3.16 -23.50 3.33
N THR A 340 2.20 -22.59 3.52
CA THR A 340 0.78 -22.92 3.68
C THR A 340 0.23 -23.64 2.44
N ARG A 341 0.66 -23.22 1.24
CA ARG A 341 0.31 -23.91 -0.02
C ARG A 341 0.84 -25.33 -0.06
N TRP A 342 2.08 -25.57 0.38
CA TRP A 342 2.63 -26.93 0.46
C TRP A 342 1.86 -27.80 1.45
N GLN A 343 1.41 -27.25 2.59
CA GLN A 343 0.55 -27.99 3.52
C GLN A 343 -0.77 -28.40 2.86
N ARG A 344 -1.40 -27.48 2.11
CA ARG A 344 -2.63 -27.72 1.35
C ARG A 344 -2.45 -28.76 0.25
N GLU A 345 -1.35 -28.68 -0.52
CA GLU A 345 -1.00 -29.68 -1.53
C GLU A 345 -0.75 -31.06 -0.90
N TYR A 346 -0.12 -31.11 0.28
CA TYR A 346 0.13 -32.36 1.00
C TYR A 346 -1.17 -33.01 1.49
N LEU A 347 -2.11 -32.23 2.04
CA LEU A 347 -3.44 -32.70 2.43
C LEU A 347 -4.17 -33.40 1.26
N GLU A 348 -4.16 -32.77 0.07
CA GLU A 348 -4.77 -33.37 -1.10
C GLU A 348 -4.06 -34.64 -1.57
N SER A 349 -2.74 -34.73 -1.40
CA SER A 349 -2.00 -35.97 -1.69
C SER A 349 -2.40 -37.14 -0.78
N LYS A 350 -2.93 -36.83 0.42
CA LYS A 350 -3.48 -37.77 1.40
C LYS A 350 -4.99 -38.01 1.24
N GLY A 351 -5.61 -37.49 0.18
CA GLY A 351 -7.03 -37.72 -0.10
C GLY A 351 -7.97 -36.82 0.68
N VAL A 352 -7.51 -35.70 1.24
CA VAL A 352 -8.35 -34.72 1.95
C VAL A 352 -8.33 -33.40 1.19
N GLU A 353 -9.51 -32.87 0.84
CA GLU A 353 -9.63 -31.56 0.20
C GLU A 353 -8.99 -30.49 1.10
N HIS A 354 -8.23 -29.57 0.52
CA HIS A 354 -7.30 -28.75 1.29
C HIS A 354 -7.97 -27.77 2.27
N GLU A 355 -9.11 -27.13 1.93
CA GLU A 355 -9.79 -26.24 2.88
C GLU A 355 -10.40 -27.04 4.04
N PHE A 356 -11.07 -28.14 3.71
CA PHE A 356 -11.64 -29.07 4.67
C PHE A 356 -10.56 -29.67 5.58
N GLY A 357 -9.43 -30.09 5.01
CA GLY A 357 -8.28 -30.66 5.70
C GLY A 357 -7.59 -29.65 6.63
N MET A 358 -7.33 -28.43 6.16
CA MET A 358 -6.77 -27.37 7.02
C MET A 358 -7.71 -27.07 8.19
N LYS A 359 -9.02 -26.99 7.95
CA LYS A 359 -10.01 -26.83 9.02
C LYS A 359 -9.99 -28.01 10.01
N ALA A 360 -9.88 -29.25 9.51
CA ALA A 360 -9.80 -30.43 10.36
C ALA A 360 -8.55 -30.40 11.27
N VAL A 361 -7.38 -30.03 10.72
CA VAL A 361 -6.12 -29.89 11.46
C VAL A 361 -6.22 -28.78 12.53
N TYR A 362 -6.74 -27.60 12.19
CA TYR A 362 -6.89 -26.51 13.17
C TYR A 362 -7.93 -26.79 14.26
N MET A 363 -8.85 -27.74 14.04
CA MET A 363 -9.87 -28.13 15.00
C MET A 363 -9.43 -29.25 15.97
N ILE A 364 -8.19 -29.75 15.86
CA ILE A 364 -7.65 -30.81 16.72
C ILE A 364 -7.79 -30.47 18.22
N PRO A 365 -7.41 -29.27 18.72
CA PRO A 365 -7.56 -28.94 20.13
C PRO A 365 -9.01 -28.99 20.63
N GLN A 366 -9.97 -28.55 19.80
CA GLN A 366 -11.41 -28.57 20.14
C GLN A 366 -11.97 -29.99 20.12
N ARG A 367 -11.47 -30.88 19.26
CA ARG A 367 -11.90 -32.30 19.24
C ARG A 367 -11.55 -33.00 20.54
N LYS A 368 -10.36 -32.74 21.10
CA LYS A 368 -9.97 -33.29 22.41
C LYS A 368 -10.92 -32.85 23.53
N GLN A 369 -11.30 -31.58 23.57
CA GLN A 369 -12.24 -31.06 24.59
C GLN A 369 -13.61 -31.76 24.52
N LYS A 370 -14.08 -32.07 23.30
CA LYS A 370 -15.34 -32.81 23.11
C LYS A 370 -15.22 -34.30 23.45
N ALA A 371 -14.02 -34.86 23.31
CA ALA A 371 -13.74 -36.28 23.58
C ALA A 371 -13.54 -36.60 25.07
N CYS A 372 -13.75 -35.65 25.99
CA CYS A 372 -13.65 -35.88 27.44
C CYS A 372 -14.57 -37.00 27.99
N GLY A 373 -15.50 -37.54 27.20
CA GLY A 373 -16.32 -38.72 27.54
C GLY A 373 -16.11 -39.95 26.64
N ALA A 374 -15.13 -39.95 25.73
CA ALA A 374 -14.86 -41.07 24.83
C ALA A 374 -14.11 -42.21 25.53
N GLY A 375 -14.27 -43.45 25.04
CA GLY A 375 -13.54 -44.63 25.53
C GLY A 375 -12.02 -44.52 25.36
N GLY A 376 -11.28 -45.38 26.07
CA GLY A 376 -9.82 -45.28 26.24
C GLY A 376 -9.01 -45.16 24.94
N GLU A 377 -9.28 -45.99 23.94
CA GLU A 377 -8.50 -46.02 22.69
C GLU A 377 -8.65 -44.75 21.85
N ALA A 378 -9.89 -44.25 21.68
CA ALA A 378 -10.15 -43.02 20.92
C ALA A 378 -9.53 -41.79 21.59
N LYS A 379 -9.54 -41.76 22.93
CA LYS A 379 -8.89 -40.71 23.71
C LYS A 379 -7.37 -40.73 23.53
N GLU A 380 -6.74 -41.91 23.64
CA GLU A 380 -5.30 -42.06 23.44
C GLU A 380 -4.87 -41.62 22.03
N MET A 381 -5.65 -41.98 21.02
CA MET A 381 -5.38 -41.57 19.64
C MET A 381 -5.45 -40.04 19.46
N LEU A 382 -6.46 -39.39 20.03
CA LEU A 382 -6.59 -37.93 19.98
C LEU A 382 -5.46 -37.20 20.74
N GLU A 383 -4.97 -37.78 21.83
CA GLU A 383 -3.80 -37.26 22.57
C GLU A 383 -2.53 -37.34 21.71
N LYS A 384 -2.33 -38.44 20.97
CA LYS A 384 -1.22 -38.57 20.01
C LYS A 384 -1.33 -37.54 18.87
N VAL A 385 -2.52 -37.38 18.29
CA VAL A 385 -2.79 -36.38 17.23
C VAL A 385 -2.51 -34.96 17.72
N GLU A 386 -2.94 -34.61 18.94
CA GLU A 386 -2.68 -33.29 19.50
C GLU A 386 -1.18 -33.06 19.77
N ALA A 387 -0.49 -34.05 20.35
CA ALA A 387 0.94 -33.97 20.59
C ALA A 387 1.72 -33.77 19.28
N ALA A 388 1.39 -34.55 18.24
CA ALA A 388 1.94 -34.40 16.91
C ALA A 388 1.63 -33.01 16.32
N PHE A 389 0.39 -32.51 16.48
CA PHE A 389 -0.02 -31.19 15.98
C PHE A 389 0.76 -30.06 16.64
N LEU A 390 0.92 -30.10 17.96
CA LEU A 390 1.70 -29.11 18.70
C LEU A 390 3.18 -29.14 18.32
N LYS A 391 3.74 -30.33 18.10
CA LYS A 391 5.10 -30.51 17.60
C LYS A 391 5.22 -29.89 16.20
N MET A 392 4.36 -30.28 15.26
CA MET A 392 4.33 -29.78 13.88
C MET A 392 4.20 -28.26 13.84
N LYS A 393 3.29 -27.67 14.63
CA LYS A 393 3.12 -26.21 14.70
C LYS A 393 4.41 -25.50 15.12
N LYS A 394 5.08 -25.96 16.18
CA LYS A 394 6.35 -25.38 16.65
C LYS A 394 7.45 -25.51 15.59
N MET A 395 7.53 -26.66 14.92
CA MET A 395 8.52 -26.89 13.87
C MET A 395 8.23 -26.04 12.63
N ALA A 396 6.97 -25.91 12.23
CA ALA A 396 6.54 -25.03 11.13
C ALA A 396 6.92 -23.56 11.40
N GLU A 397 6.63 -23.06 12.61
CA GLU A 397 7.01 -21.72 13.04
C GLU A 397 8.53 -21.52 13.00
N ALA A 398 9.29 -22.45 13.58
CA ALA A 398 10.76 -22.41 13.58
C ALA A 398 11.35 -22.53 12.16
N PHE A 399 10.77 -23.35 11.29
CA PHE A 399 11.21 -23.57 9.92
C PHE A 399 11.03 -22.30 9.07
N VAL A 400 9.84 -21.69 9.14
CA VAL A 400 9.53 -20.43 8.47
C VAL A 400 10.40 -19.29 9.00
N GLU A 401 10.54 -19.17 10.31
CA GLU A 401 11.37 -18.14 10.93
C GLU A 401 12.86 -18.31 10.54
N SER A 402 13.38 -19.53 10.58
CA SER A 402 14.74 -19.83 10.17
C SER A 402 15.01 -19.48 8.70
N ALA A 403 14.09 -19.85 7.79
CA ALA A 403 14.21 -19.50 6.37
C ALA A 403 14.10 -17.98 6.13
N MET A 404 13.27 -17.27 6.90
CA MET A 404 13.16 -15.81 6.83
C MET A 404 14.45 -15.13 7.33
N ILE A 405 15.05 -15.62 8.41
CA ILE A 405 16.33 -15.14 8.93
C ILE A 405 17.44 -15.36 7.88
N GLU A 406 17.47 -16.54 7.25
CA GLU A 406 18.48 -16.85 6.23
C GLU A 406 18.28 -16.02 4.94
N ALA A 407 17.03 -15.79 4.52
CA ALA A 407 16.73 -14.94 3.37
C ALA A 407 17.09 -13.46 3.59
N SER A 408 17.01 -13.00 4.83
CA SER A 408 17.39 -11.64 5.23
C SER A 408 18.86 -11.51 5.64
N ARG A 409 19.62 -12.60 5.59
CA ARG A 409 21.04 -12.63 5.92
C ARG A 409 21.82 -11.82 4.87
N PRO A 410 22.64 -10.85 5.30
CA PRO A 410 23.55 -10.19 4.36
C PRO A 410 24.48 -11.21 3.69
N PRO A 411 24.94 -10.94 2.46
CA PRO A 411 25.97 -11.74 1.82
C PRO A 411 27.19 -11.90 2.73
N GLU A 412 27.78 -13.10 2.79
CA GLU A 412 28.98 -13.32 3.59
C GLU A 412 30.16 -12.52 3.01
N VAL A 413 30.74 -11.66 3.85
CA VAL A 413 31.92 -10.88 3.51
C VAL A 413 33.18 -11.71 3.85
N PRO A 414 34.11 -11.91 2.90
CA PRO A 414 35.39 -12.55 3.17
C PRO A 414 36.10 -11.90 4.35
N VAL A 415 36.76 -12.68 5.20
CA VAL A 415 37.32 -12.21 6.48
C VAL A 415 38.26 -11.03 6.30
N GLU A 416 39.00 -10.99 5.20
CA GLU A 416 39.97 -9.95 4.84
C GLU A 416 39.31 -8.61 4.48
N LEU A 417 38.02 -8.64 4.14
CA LEU A 417 37.22 -7.47 3.75
C LEU A 417 36.26 -7.02 4.87
N ARG A 418 36.21 -7.75 5.98
CA ARG A 418 35.37 -7.40 7.13
C ARG A 418 35.90 -6.15 7.80
N ARG A 419 34.98 -5.36 8.35
CA ARG A 419 35.35 -4.17 9.13
C ARG A 419 35.92 -4.55 10.50
N PHE A 420 35.43 -5.64 11.08
CA PHE A 420 35.88 -6.12 12.38
C PHE A 420 36.56 -7.48 12.26
N ALA A 421 37.75 -7.59 12.85
CA ALA A 421 38.42 -8.87 12.99
C ALA A 421 37.67 -9.74 14.02
N PRO A 422 37.46 -11.04 13.75
CA PRO A 422 36.83 -11.93 14.71
C PRO A 422 37.68 -12.06 15.99
N ALA A 423 37.03 -12.36 17.12
CA ALA A 423 37.71 -12.57 18.39
C ALA A 423 38.76 -13.69 18.28
N LYS A 424 39.82 -13.58 19.09
CA LYS A 424 40.79 -14.67 19.24
C LYS A 424 40.17 -15.78 20.10
N GLY A 425 39.89 -16.93 19.49
CA GLY A 425 39.41 -18.13 20.19
C GLY A 425 38.17 -18.76 19.55
N GLU A 426 37.60 -19.73 20.24
CA GLU A 426 36.33 -20.35 19.82
C GLU A 426 35.17 -19.38 20.02
N LEU A 427 34.38 -19.18 18.96
CA LEU A 427 33.17 -18.36 19.03
C LEU A 427 32.10 -19.08 19.83
N GLN A 428 31.35 -18.36 20.65
CA GLN A 428 30.19 -18.92 21.32
C GLN A 428 29.10 -19.26 20.31
N THR A 429 28.78 -20.54 20.18
CA THR A 429 27.74 -21.10 19.29
C THR A 429 26.52 -21.59 20.04
N GLU A 430 26.63 -21.78 21.36
CA GLU A 430 25.57 -22.31 22.20
C GLU A 430 25.58 -21.71 23.63
N GLY A 431 24.59 -22.13 24.41
CA GLY A 431 24.45 -21.74 25.80
C GLY A 431 23.87 -20.34 25.98
N ASP A 432 24.25 -19.73 27.09
CA ASP A 432 23.64 -18.51 27.59
C ASP A 432 24.42 -17.27 27.15
N PHE A 433 23.69 -16.29 26.58
CA PHE A 433 24.29 -15.01 26.23
C PHE A 433 24.49 -14.20 27.51
N SER A 434 25.74 -14.19 27.99
CA SER A 434 26.13 -13.55 29.25
C SER A 434 25.82 -12.06 29.25
N ARG A 435 25.55 -11.51 30.44
CA ARG A 435 25.29 -10.07 30.64
C ARG A 435 26.43 -9.20 30.09
N GLU A 436 27.67 -9.60 30.34
CA GLU A 436 28.88 -8.88 29.96
C GLU A 436 28.97 -8.76 28.43
N LYS A 437 28.86 -9.88 27.72
CA LYS A 437 28.83 -9.88 26.24
C LYS A 437 27.66 -9.10 25.66
N ALA A 438 26.48 -9.13 26.31
CA ALA A 438 25.34 -8.34 25.86
C ALA A 438 25.65 -6.83 25.95
N LEU A 439 26.20 -6.35 27.08
CA LEU A 439 26.57 -4.94 27.24
C LEU A 439 27.71 -4.52 26.31
N GLU A 440 28.74 -5.35 26.19
CA GLU A 440 29.89 -5.14 25.30
C GLU A 440 29.43 -5.00 23.85
N PHE A 441 28.60 -5.93 23.37
CA PHE A 441 28.02 -5.87 22.03
C PHE A 441 27.16 -4.62 21.83
N LEU A 442 26.14 -4.42 22.69
CA LEU A 442 25.12 -3.39 22.50
C LEU A 442 25.71 -1.98 22.52
N THR A 443 26.66 -1.74 23.43
CA THR A 443 27.33 -0.45 23.56
C THR A 443 28.34 -0.24 22.43
N GLY A 444 29.17 -1.25 22.17
CA GLY A 444 30.21 -1.17 21.15
C GLY A 444 29.65 -0.98 19.73
N VAL A 445 28.62 -1.75 19.37
CA VAL A 445 27.99 -1.62 18.05
C VAL A 445 27.22 -0.30 17.90
N LYS A 446 26.62 0.21 18.98
CA LYS A 446 25.99 1.54 18.99
C LYS A 446 27.02 2.62 18.68
N ASP A 447 28.19 2.59 19.33
CA ASP A 447 29.26 3.56 19.11
C ASP A 447 29.80 3.47 17.66
N VAL A 448 29.96 2.26 17.14
CA VAL A 448 30.30 2.03 15.72
C VAL A 448 29.26 2.67 14.81
N LEU A 449 27.98 2.36 14.97
CA LEU A 449 26.91 2.83 14.07
C LEU A 449 26.71 4.34 14.14
N MET A 450 27.01 4.97 15.28
CA MET A 450 26.94 6.43 15.49
C MET A 450 28.17 7.20 15.02
N SER A 451 29.28 6.52 14.73
CA SER A 451 30.48 7.19 14.23
C SER A 451 30.26 7.86 12.87
N GLU A 452 30.88 9.02 12.67
CA GLU A 452 30.81 9.75 11.40
C GLU A 452 31.38 8.93 10.23
N GLU A 453 32.40 8.12 10.48
CA GLU A 453 32.97 7.21 9.51
C GLU A 453 31.93 6.20 9.00
N SER A 454 31.21 5.53 9.91
CA SER A 454 30.11 4.61 9.56
C SER A 454 29.04 5.29 8.73
N ILE A 455 28.60 6.47 9.15
CA ILE A 455 27.56 7.23 8.44
C ILE A 455 28.01 7.56 7.02
N LYS A 456 29.27 8.02 6.83
CA LYS A 456 29.83 8.31 5.51
C LYS A 456 29.94 7.06 4.64
N LEU A 457 30.30 5.91 5.21
CA LEU A 457 30.37 4.65 4.49
C LEU A 457 28.98 4.15 4.07
N VAL A 458 27.98 4.25 4.95
CA VAL A 458 26.58 3.90 4.63
C VAL A 458 25.98 4.86 3.58
N ALA A 459 26.34 6.15 3.62
CA ALA A 459 25.87 7.13 2.63
C ALA A 459 26.35 6.81 1.19
N LYS A 460 27.44 6.05 1.04
CA LYS A 460 27.96 5.59 -0.25
C LYS A 460 27.23 4.38 -0.83
N CYS A 461 26.25 3.80 -0.11
CA CYS A 461 25.46 2.68 -0.64
C CYS A 461 24.72 3.06 -1.95
N PRO A 462 24.57 2.10 -2.87
CA PRO A 462 23.89 2.31 -4.14
C PRO A 462 22.38 2.49 -3.99
N GLY A 463 21.73 2.96 -5.05
CA GLY A 463 20.28 3.16 -5.14
C GLY A 463 19.80 4.51 -4.59
N GLU A 464 18.54 4.83 -4.83
CA GLU A 464 17.84 6.02 -4.32
C GLU A 464 16.58 5.60 -3.54
N GLY A 465 16.02 6.49 -2.72
CA GLY A 465 14.76 6.25 -2.01
C GLY A 465 14.74 4.93 -1.21
N GLN A 466 13.82 4.02 -1.53
CA GLN A 466 13.69 2.73 -0.85
C GLN A 466 14.85 1.76 -1.14
N GLU A 467 15.44 1.79 -2.35
CA GLU A 467 16.57 0.93 -2.67
C GLU A 467 17.80 1.31 -1.87
N PHE A 468 18.06 2.62 -1.69
CA PHE A 468 19.12 3.08 -0.79
C PHE A 468 18.91 2.55 0.63
N MET A 469 17.70 2.71 1.18
CA MET A 469 17.37 2.25 2.54
C MET A 469 17.61 0.74 2.71
N LYS A 470 17.32 -0.06 1.68
CA LYS A 470 17.58 -1.51 1.67
C LYS A 470 19.09 -1.81 1.74
N HIS A 471 19.90 -1.21 0.88
CA HIS A 471 21.35 -1.45 0.85
C HIS A 471 22.06 -0.92 2.10
N ALA A 472 21.70 0.29 2.54
CA ALA A 472 22.21 0.91 3.75
C ALA A 472 21.87 0.09 5.00
N GLY A 473 20.62 -0.37 5.11
CA GLY A 473 20.19 -1.27 6.18
C GLY A 473 20.95 -2.60 6.16
N MET A 474 21.15 -3.20 4.98
CA MET A 474 21.90 -4.45 4.83
C MET A 474 23.35 -4.30 5.30
N LEU A 475 24.04 -3.21 4.91
CA LEU A 475 25.41 -2.95 5.35
C LEU A 475 25.51 -2.76 6.86
N ALA A 476 24.58 -2.00 7.45
CA ALA A 476 24.52 -1.82 8.90
C ALA A 476 24.31 -3.14 9.64
N ILE A 477 23.49 -4.05 9.10
CA ILE A 477 23.29 -5.41 9.65
C ILE A 477 24.57 -6.24 9.49
N THR A 478 25.27 -6.15 8.35
CA THR A 478 26.57 -6.83 8.17
C THR A 478 27.55 -6.44 9.26
N TRP A 479 27.69 -5.15 9.55
CA TRP A 479 28.58 -4.68 10.62
C TRP A 479 28.16 -5.15 12.00
N GLN A 480 26.86 -5.18 12.30
CA GLN A 480 26.37 -5.76 13.56
C GLN A 480 26.74 -7.23 13.69
N ARG A 481 26.64 -8.01 12.60
CA ARG A 481 27.01 -9.42 12.60
C ARG A 481 28.51 -9.64 12.74
N GLU A 482 29.32 -8.85 12.05
CA GLU A 482 30.78 -8.87 12.21
C GLU A 482 31.18 -8.48 13.64
N TYR A 483 30.49 -7.52 14.26
CA TYR A 483 30.74 -7.11 15.64
C TYR A 483 30.38 -8.20 16.67
N LEU A 484 29.40 -9.08 16.38
CA LEU A 484 29.14 -10.27 17.22
C LEU A 484 30.36 -11.19 17.27
N GLU A 485 30.98 -11.49 16.12
CA GLU A 485 32.17 -12.32 16.09
C GLU A 485 33.38 -11.63 16.72
N HIS A 486 33.46 -10.30 16.59
CA HIS A 486 34.46 -9.48 17.27
C HIS A 486 34.41 -9.63 18.80
N VAL A 487 33.20 -9.76 19.38
CA VAL A 487 33.00 -10.01 20.83
C VAL A 487 32.94 -11.51 21.19
N GLY A 488 33.34 -12.39 20.28
CA GLY A 488 33.46 -13.83 20.53
C GLY A 488 32.13 -14.58 20.52
N VAL A 489 31.21 -14.18 19.64
CA VAL A 489 29.88 -14.79 19.48
C VAL A 489 29.63 -15.10 18.01
N GLN A 490 29.22 -16.33 17.70
CA GLN A 490 28.88 -16.68 16.32
C GLN A 490 27.67 -15.87 15.84
N GLN A 491 27.71 -15.39 14.60
CA GLN A 491 26.74 -14.40 14.10
C GLN A 491 25.27 -14.79 14.27
N ASP A 492 24.87 -16.00 13.87
CA ASP A 492 23.46 -16.41 13.92
C ASP A 492 22.98 -16.66 15.34
N PHE A 493 23.81 -17.33 16.14
CA PHE A 493 23.56 -17.53 17.56
C PHE A 493 23.41 -16.18 18.26
N GLY A 494 24.29 -15.23 17.99
CA GLY A 494 24.23 -13.87 18.53
C GLY A 494 22.96 -13.12 18.11
N CYS A 495 22.58 -13.16 16.83
CA CYS A 495 21.31 -12.57 16.37
C CYS A 495 20.10 -13.18 17.09
N GLN A 496 20.05 -14.50 17.24
CA GLN A 496 18.96 -15.17 17.96
C GLN A 496 18.95 -14.82 19.45
N ALA A 497 20.13 -14.73 20.07
CA ALA A 497 20.28 -14.34 21.46
C ALA A 497 19.83 -12.90 21.72
N LEU A 498 20.17 -11.97 20.82
CA LEU A 498 19.76 -10.56 20.89
C LEU A 498 18.24 -10.39 20.87
N ASN A 499 17.53 -11.19 20.07
CA ASN A 499 16.05 -11.17 20.05
C ASN A 499 15.42 -11.55 21.41
N ARG A 500 16.16 -12.26 22.27
CA ARG A 500 15.70 -12.68 23.60
C ARG A 500 16.11 -11.73 24.72
N VAL A 501 16.92 -10.70 24.44
CA VAL A 501 17.45 -9.78 25.45
C VAL A 501 16.35 -9.13 26.30
N PRO A 502 15.26 -8.55 25.75
CA PRO A 502 14.23 -7.92 26.57
C PRO A 502 13.55 -8.86 27.57
N GLY A 503 13.34 -10.11 27.18
CA GLY A 503 12.74 -11.13 28.07
C GLY A 503 13.73 -11.63 29.12
N ARG A 504 14.95 -11.98 28.67
CA ARG A 504 16.01 -12.55 29.50
C ARG A 504 16.51 -11.57 30.57
N PHE A 505 16.69 -10.30 30.19
CA PHE A 505 17.22 -9.25 31.06
C PHE A 505 16.12 -8.28 31.51
N SER A 506 14.87 -8.74 31.60
CA SER A 506 13.69 -7.92 31.95
C SER A 506 13.80 -7.15 33.27
N LYS A 507 14.70 -7.56 34.18
CA LYS A 507 14.97 -6.90 35.47
C LYS A 507 16.26 -6.08 35.49
N ASP A 508 17.08 -6.15 34.44
CA ASP A 508 18.37 -5.47 34.36
C ASP A 508 18.22 -4.19 33.54
N GLN A 509 18.02 -3.06 34.23
CA GLN A 509 17.78 -1.77 33.58
C GLN A 509 18.96 -1.31 32.73
N GLU A 510 20.19 -1.67 33.08
CA GLU A 510 21.37 -1.27 32.32
C GLU A 510 21.38 -1.94 30.94
N VAL A 511 21.15 -3.25 30.90
CA VAL A 511 21.07 -4.01 29.64
C VAL A 511 19.89 -3.53 28.78
N LEU A 512 18.73 -3.26 29.39
CA LEU A 512 17.56 -2.76 28.65
C LEU A 512 17.77 -1.36 28.07
N LEU A 513 18.41 -0.45 28.80
CA LEU A 513 18.77 0.88 28.29
C LEU A 513 19.79 0.77 27.15
N ALA A 514 20.84 -0.03 27.31
CA ALA A 514 21.81 -0.29 26.25
C ALA A 514 21.15 -0.89 25.00
N PHE A 515 20.18 -1.79 25.18
CA PHE A 515 19.42 -2.38 24.08
C PHE A 515 18.55 -1.35 23.35
N GLN A 516 17.87 -0.46 24.08
CA GLN A 516 17.09 0.63 23.49
C GLN A 516 17.96 1.60 22.70
N ASP A 517 19.14 1.95 23.24
CA ASP A 517 20.06 2.86 22.56
C ASP A 517 20.70 2.22 21.33
N PHE A 518 20.99 0.92 21.38
CA PHE A 518 21.36 0.13 20.21
C PHE A 518 20.27 0.20 19.12
N GLN A 519 18.99 -0.04 19.47
CA GLN A 519 17.89 0.04 18.51
C GLN A 519 17.77 1.42 17.86
N LYS A 520 17.93 2.50 18.65
CA LYS A 520 17.96 3.88 18.13
C LYS A 520 19.15 4.09 17.18
N ALA A 521 20.33 3.58 17.53
CA ALA A 521 21.53 3.71 16.70
C ALA A 521 21.37 3.02 15.34
N CYS A 522 20.74 1.84 15.30
CA CYS A 522 20.42 1.15 14.04
C CYS A 522 19.57 2.01 13.10
N MET A 523 18.53 2.67 13.62
CA MET A 523 17.66 3.54 12.81
C MET A 523 18.37 4.84 12.42
N TYR A 524 19.06 5.49 13.36
CA TYR A 524 19.70 6.78 13.15
C TYR A 524 20.84 6.69 12.12
N CYS A 525 21.65 5.62 12.14
CA CYS A 525 22.76 5.45 11.20
C CYS A 525 22.28 5.54 9.74
N VAL A 526 21.24 4.78 9.40
CA VAL A 526 20.67 4.73 8.04
C VAL A 526 19.97 6.04 7.68
N GLN A 527 19.18 6.62 8.60
CA GLN A 527 18.49 7.89 8.36
C GLN A 527 19.47 9.05 8.14
N LYS A 528 20.50 9.16 8.97
CA LYS A 528 21.50 10.21 8.84
C LYS A 528 22.35 10.02 7.57
N ALA A 529 22.69 8.78 7.22
CA ALA A 529 23.37 8.48 5.96
C ALA A 529 22.53 8.89 4.74
N ARG A 530 21.21 8.66 4.77
CA ARG A 530 20.28 9.12 3.74
C ARG A 530 20.31 10.64 3.59
N ILE A 531 20.16 11.37 4.69
CA ILE A 531 20.20 12.85 4.67
C ILE A 531 21.55 13.34 4.15
N SER A 532 22.66 12.73 4.59
CA SER A 532 24.01 13.08 4.11
C SER A 532 24.11 12.91 2.58
N LYS A 533 23.62 11.80 2.04
CA LYS A 533 23.59 11.54 0.59
C LYS A 533 22.74 12.56 -0.16
N GLU A 534 21.53 12.85 0.33
CA GLU A 534 20.63 13.84 -0.28
C GLU A 534 21.27 15.24 -0.32
N VAL A 535 21.99 15.63 0.75
CA VAL A 535 22.74 16.90 0.82
C VAL A 535 23.92 16.90 -0.16
N GLU A 536 24.73 15.84 -0.22
CA GLU A 536 25.86 15.73 -1.16
C GLU A 536 25.39 15.77 -2.62
N GLU A 537 24.29 15.11 -2.95
CA GLU A 537 23.69 15.15 -4.29
C GLU A 537 23.12 16.53 -4.64
N ALA A 538 22.50 17.22 -3.68
CA ALA A 538 22.03 18.58 -3.86
C ALA A 538 23.19 19.56 -4.11
N GLN A 539 24.27 19.43 -3.34
CA GLN A 539 25.50 20.21 -3.52
C GLN A 539 26.13 19.93 -4.89
N ARG A 540 26.25 18.66 -5.30
CA ARG A 540 26.77 18.29 -6.63
C ARG A 540 25.93 18.89 -7.76
N LYS A 541 24.60 18.79 -7.68
CA LYS A 541 23.69 19.40 -8.67
C LYS A 541 23.82 20.93 -8.71
N ALA A 542 24.02 21.58 -7.56
CA ALA A 542 24.27 23.02 -7.50
C ALA A 542 25.58 23.40 -8.19
N SER A 543 26.69 22.70 -7.89
CA SER A 543 28.00 22.93 -8.52
C SER A 543 27.99 22.64 -10.02
N GLU A 544 27.31 21.59 -10.48
CA GLU A 544 27.13 21.30 -11.91
C GLU A 544 26.34 22.40 -12.63
N LYS A 545 25.28 22.92 -11.99
CA LYS A 545 24.49 24.03 -12.53
C LYS A 545 25.32 25.31 -12.64
N GLU A 546 26.16 25.59 -11.66
CA GLU A 546 27.08 26.73 -11.67
C GLU A 546 28.16 26.58 -12.75
N ALA A 547 28.76 25.40 -12.88
CA ALA A 547 29.72 25.10 -13.95
C ALA A 547 29.10 25.24 -15.36
N ARG A 548 27.85 24.78 -15.56
CA ARG A 548 27.14 24.95 -16.83
C ARG A 548 26.84 26.42 -17.15
N LYS A 549 26.51 27.23 -16.14
CA LYS A 549 26.33 28.68 -16.31
C LYS A 549 27.63 29.37 -16.72
N GLN A 550 28.76 28.98 -16.12
CA GLN A 550 30.07 29.53 -16.47
C GLN A 550 30.44 29.22 -17.92
N ILE A 551 30.30 27.96 -18.35
CA ILE A 551 30.56 27.55 -19.74
C ILE A 551 29.66 28.30 -20.73
N ALA A 552 28.37 28.48 -20.41
CA ALA A 552 27.45 29.23 -21.27
C ALA A 552 27.81 30.72 -21.36
N SER A 553 28.28 31.33 -20.27
CA SER A 553 28.78 32.71 -20.25
C SER A 553 30.02 32.87 -21.12
N ASP A 554 30.99 31.97 -20.97
CA ASP A 554 32.26 32.02 -21.72
C ASP A 554 32.03 31.78 -23.23
N GLY A 555 31.10 30.88 -23.59
CA GLY A 555 30.71 30.64 -24.98
C GLY A 555 29.95 31.80 -25.64
N ALA A 556 29.13 32.54 -24.87
CA ALA A 556 28.46 33.74 -25.37
C ALA A 556 29.48 34.86 -25.70
N SER A 557 30.47 35.07 -24.83
CA SER A 557 31.54 36.05 -25.08
C SER A 557 32.43 35.69 -26.27
N ALA A 558 32.64 34.40 -26.56
CA ALA A 558 33.41 33.99 -27.74
C ALA A 558 32.67 34.25 -29.07
N THR A 559 31.33 34.29 -29.05
CA THR A 559 30.50 34.48 -30.26
C THR A 559 30.33 35.97 -30.62
N GLU A 560 30.55 36.90 -29.68
CA GLU A 560 30.54 38.35 -29.95
C GLU A 560 31.88 38.88 -30.52
N ILE A 561 32.93 38.05 -30.55
CA ILE A 561 34.27 38.43 -31.04
C ILE A 561 34.53 37.89 -32.48
N SER A 562 33.62 37.09 -33.04
CA SER A 562 33.62 36.69 -34.47
C SER A 562 32.57 37.45 -35.26
#